data_AF-A0AAV5X796-F1
#
_entry.id   AF-A0AAV5X796-F1
#
_cell.length_a   1.000
_cell.length_b   1.000
_cell.length_c   1.000
_cell.angle_alpha   90.00
_cell.angle_beta   90.00
_cell.angle_gamma   90.00
#
_symmetry.space_group_name_H-M   'P 1'
#
loop_
_entity.id
_entity.type
_entity.pdbx_description
1 polymer ?
#
loop_
_entity_poly.entity_id
_entity_poly.type
_entity_poly.pdbx_seq_one_letter_code
_entity_poly.pdbx_strand_id
1 'polypeptide(L)'
;MGFEITEGPFQYKSQRSPVPLSELSMSDADYHAGLVELSDEGLACTKAICNYIYDTYGKFPGTVDTMQLMWFMQVPHLDLDFYDRFFKAGAYGQTHAAHMSTWHS
;
A
#
# COMPACT_ATOMS: atom_id res chain seq x y z
N MET A 1 -2.43 -19.41 -8.30
CA MET A 1 -3.69 -18.67 -8.10
C MET A 1 -3.47 -17.24 -8.58
N GLY A 2 -3.75 -16.97 -9.85
CA GLY A 2 -3.76 -15.63 -10.39
C GLY A 2 -5.08 -15.47 -11.12
N PHE A 3 -5.96 -14.60 -10.62
CA PHE A 3 -7.11 -14.18 -11.39
C PHE A 3 -6.60 -13.14 -12.39
N GLU A 4 -6.61 -13.50 -13.67
CA GLU A 4 -6.26 -12.58 -14.75
C GLU A 4 -7.37 -11.54 -14.88
N ILE A 5 -7.00 -10.25 -14.90
CA ILE A 5 -7.94 -9.16 -15.16
C ILE A 5 -8.20 -9.16 -16.66
N THR A 6 -9.27 -9.84 -17.07
CA THR A 6 -9.63 -10.04 -18.49
C THR A 6 -9.84 -8.76 -19.28
N GLU A 7 -10.15 -7.65 -18.60
CA GLU A 7 -10.56 -6.40 -19.25
C GLU A 7 -9.57 -5.23 -19.01
N GLY A 8 -8.38 -5.53 -18.47
CA GLY A 8 -7.32 -4.55 -18.24
C GLY A 8 -7.53 -3.65 -17.01
N PRO A 9 -6.46 -2.96 -16.54
CA PRO A 9 -6.46 -2.26 -15.24
C PRO A 9 -7.31 -0.99 -15.21
N PHE A 10 -7.89 -0.59 -16.34
CA PHE A 10 -8.57 0.69 -16.51
C PHE A 10 -10.09 0.60 -16.60
N GLN A 11 -10.66 -0.60 -16.57
CA GLN A 11 -12.09 -0.81 -16.45
C GLN A 11 -12.71 -0.15 -15.21
N TYR A 12 -11.94 -0.08 -14.13
CA TYR A 12 -12.37 0.52 -12.87
C TYR A 12 -11.77 1.91 -12.65
N LYS A 13 -11.41 2.63 -13.73
CA LYS A 13 -11.04 4.05 -13.59
C LYS A 13 -12.18 4.80 -12.92
N SER A 14 -11.84 5.63 -11.93
CA SER A 14 -12.78 6.57 -11.33
C SER A 14 -13.43 7.41 -12.43
N GLN A 15 -14.76 7.52 -12.39
CA GLN A 15 -15.50 8.44 -13.26
C GLN A 15 -15.32 9.91 -12.86
N ARG A 16 -14.64 10.18 -11.73
CA ARG A 16 -14.38 11.54 -11.24
C ARG A 16 -13.04 12.06 -11.74
N SER A 17 -13.04 13.31 -12.18
CA SER A 17 -11.81 14.04 -12.49
C SER A 17 -10.88 14.10 -11.26
N PRO A 18 -9.56 13.96 -11.43
CA PRO A 18 -8.60 14.12 -10.34
C PRO A 18 -8.75 15.51 -9.71
N VAL A 19 -8.88 15.54 -8.38
CA VAL A 19 -8.96 16.78 -7.60
C VAL A 19 -7.55 17.16 -7.15
N PRO A 20 -7.09 18.41 -7.37
CA PRO A 20 -5.79 18.88 -6.89
C PRO A 20 -5.66 18.75 -5.37
N LEU A 21 -4.46 18.43 -4.88
CA LEU A 21 -4.21 18.30 -3.44
C LEU A 21 -4.56 19.58 -2.67
N SER A 22 -4.38 20.76 -3.28
CA SER A 22 -4.73 22.06 -2.70
C SER A 22 -6.21 22.21 -2.35
N GLU A 23 -7.10 21.48 -3.02
CA GLU A 23 -8.54 21.48 -2.75
C GLU A 23 -8.93 20.45 -1.66
N LEU A 24 -8.05 19.49 -1.37
CA LEU A 24 -8.24 18.46 -0.34
C LEU A 24 -7.48 18.77 0.95
N SER A 25 -6.45 19.62 0.88
CA SER A 25 -5.63 20.02 2.02
C SER A 25 -6.42 20.96 2.91
N MET A 26 -6.67 20.54 4.15
CA MET A 26 -7.14 21.43 5.21
C MET A 26 -5.99 22.31 5.69
N SER A 27 -6.30 23.52 6.17
CA SER A 27 -5.31 24.33 6.87
C SER A 27 -4.98 23.70 8.23
N ASP A 28 -3.79 23.95 8.77
CA ASP A 28 -3.43 23.48 10.11
C ASP A 28 -4.46 23.94 11.16
N ALA A 29 -4.96 25.17 11.03
CA ALA A 29 -5.97 25.72 11.93
C ALA A 29 -7.30 24.95 11.85
N ASP A 30 -7.78 24.64 10.64
CA ASP A 30 -9.01 23.86 10.44
C ASP A 30 -8.84 22.42 10.91
N TYR A 31 -7.65 21.85 10.72
CA TYR A 31 -7.31 20.52 11.24
C TYR A 31 -7.36 20.49 12.76
N HIS A 32 -6.75 21.47 13.43
CA HIS A 32 -6.75 21.57 14.88
C HIS A 32 -8.14 21.86 15.46
N ALA A 33 -8.97 22.64 14.76
CA ALA A 33 -10.34 22.94 15.20
C ALA A 33 -11.25 21.69 15.25
N GLY A 34 -10.95 20.66 14.46
CA GLY A 34 -11.68 19.39 14.45
C GLY A 34 -11.20 18.36 15.48
N LEU A 35 -10.11 18.63 16.19
CA LEU A 35 -9.57 17.70 17.18
C LEU A 35 -10.38 17.77 18.48
N VAL A 36 -10.61 16.61 19.08
CA VAL A 36 -11.10 16.52 20.45
C VAL A 36 -9.93 16.81 21.39
N GLU A 37 -10.14 17.71 22.35
CA GLU A 37 -9.16 17.98 23.41
C GLU A 37 -8.80 16.67 24.14
N LEU A 38 -7.50 16.38 24.19
CA LEU A 38 -6.99 15.19 24.84
C LEU A 38 -7.07 15.39 26.36
N SER A 39 -7.79 14.50 27.05
CA SER A 39 -7.80 14.53 28.52
C SER A 39 -6.43 14.11 29.08
N ASP A 40 -6.06 14.67 30.22
CA ASP A 40 -4.84 14.27 30.95
C ASP A 40 -4.84 12.77 31.27
N GLU A 41 -6.00 12.22 31.59
CA GLU A 41 -6.20 10.79 31.84
C GLU A 41 -5.96 9.96 30.58
N GLY A 42 -6.47 10.40 29.43
CA GLY A 42 -6.25 9.74 28.15
C GLY A 42 -4.77 9.73 27.79
N LEU A 43 -4.10 10.88 27.96
CA LEU A 43 -2.66 11.01 27.74
C LEU A 43 -1.86 10.08 28.67
N ALA A 44 -2.22 10.01 29.95
CA ALA A 44 -1.58 9.13 30.93
C ALA A 44 -1.77 7.65 30.58
N CYS A 45 -2.98 7.25 30.19
CA CYS A 45 -3.31 5.89 29.76
C CYS A 45 -2.48 5.49 28.53
N THR A 46 -2.42 6.33 27.49
CA THR A 46 -1.61 6.07 26.29
C THR A 46 -0.12 5.90 26.64
N LYS A 47 0.44 6.77 27.50
CA LYS A 47 1.82 6.65 27.96
C LYS A 47 2.07 5.33 28.69
N ALA A 48 1.17 4.92 29.58
CA ALA A 48 1.30 3.67 30.32
C ALA A 48 1.32 2.45 29.38
N ILE A 49 0.45 2.42 28.38
CA ILE A 49 0.40 1.34 27.37
C ILE A 49 1.70 1.32 26.55
N CYS A 50 2.15 2.48 26.06
CA CYS A 50 3.39 2.55 25.28
C CYS A 50 4.61 2.10 26.09
N ASN A 51 4.74 2.56 27.34
CA ASN A 51 5.84 2.14 28.22
C ASN A 51 5.80 0.64 28.47
N TYR A 52 4.62 0.08 28.78
CA TYR A 52 4.48 -1.37 28.97
C TYR A 52 4.94 -2.16 27.73
N ILE A 53 4.53 -1.75 26.53
CA ILE A 53 4.94 -2.42 25.28
C ILE A 53 6.45 -2.34 25.11
N TYR A 54 7.05 -1.16 25.28
CA TYR A 54 8.47 -0.99 25.09
C TYR A 54 9.30 -1.73 26.15
N ASP A 55 8.93 -1.61 27.42
CA ASP A 55 9.64 -2.24 28.53
C ASP A 55 9.53 -3.78 28.48
N THR A 56 8.41 -4.31 27.98
CA THR A 56 8.19 -5.76 27.87
C THR A 56 8.83 -6.37 26.62
N TYR A 57 8.72 -5.70 25.46
CA TYR A 57 9.10 -6.28 24.16
C TYR A 57 10.35 -5.66 23.53
N GLY A 58 10.80 -4.50 24.02
CA GLY A 58 11.94 -3.75 23.48
C GLY A 58 11.71 -3.11 22.11
N LYS A 59 10.49 -3.21 21.56
CA LYS A 59 10.14 -2.71 20.21
C LYS A 59 8.65 -2.43 20.06
N PHE A 60 8.30 -1.75 18.97
CA PHE A 60 6.92 -1.57 18.51
C PHE A 60 6.75 -2.09 17.07
N PRO A 61 5.64 -2.79 16.75
CA PRO A 61 4.67 -3.34 17.69
C PRO A 61 5.26 -4.55 18.44
N GLY A 62 4.85 -4.76 19.69
CA GLY A 62 5.52 -5.71 20.58
C GLY A 62 5.50 -7.18 20.12
N THR A 63 4.42 -7.60 19.46
CA THR A 63 4.15 -9.02 19.14
C THR A 63 4.45 -9.43 17.69
N VAL A 64 4.80 -8.47 16.84
CA VAL A 64 4.99 -8.68 15.40
C VAL A 64 6.30 -8.05 14.95
N ASP A 65 6.72 -8.35 13.73
CA ASP A 65 7.88 -7.67 13.18
C ASP A 65 7.60 -6.16 13.03
N THR A 66 8.61 -5.33 13.26
CA THR A 66 8.53 -3.87 13.05
C THR A 66 8.16 -3.54 11.59
N MET A 67 8.51 -4.42 10.67
CA MET A 67 8.12 -4.42 9.27
C MET A 67 7.15 -5.57 8.99
N GLN A 68 6.04 -5.65 9.72
CA GLN A 68 4.99 -6.61 9.42
C GLN A 68 4.24 -6.22 8.14
N LEU A 69 4.65 -6.78 7.01
CA LEU A 69 3.94 -6.72 5.74
C LEU A 69 2.88 -7.83 5.69
N MET A 70 1.71 -7.58 6.31
CA MET A 70 0.59 -8.55 6.28
C MET A 70 0.10 -8.80 4.84
N TRP A 71 0.15 -7.78 3.99
CA TRP A 71 -0.20 -7.86 2.57
C TRP A 71 0.97 -7.36 1.75
N PHE A 72 1.65 -8.27 1.06
CA PHE A 72 2.74 -7.94 0.15
C PHE A 72 2.29 -8.25 -1.27
N MET A 73 2.24 -7.21 -2.11
CA MET A 73 2.04 -7.33 -3.55
C MET A 73 3.28 -6.81 -4.24
N GLN A 74 3.98 -7.70 -4.95
CA GLN A 74 5.10 -7.33 -5.80
C GLN A 74 4.64 -7.41 -7.25
N VAL A 75 4.90 -6.36 -8.03
CA VAL A 75 4.66 -6.34 -9.47
C VAL A 75 6.02 -6.14 -10.16
N PRO A 76 6.83 -7.20 -10.32
CA PRO A 76 8.11 -7.10 -11.01
C PRO A 76 7.91 -7.00 -12.53
N HIS A 77 8.89 -6.44 -13.24
CA HIS A 77 9.00 -6.70 -14.67
C HIS A 77 9.43 -8.15 -14.88
N LEU A 78 8.57 -8.93 -15.53
CA LEU A 78 8.85 -10.32 -15.81
C LEU A 78 9.97 -10.41 -16.86
N ASP A 79 10.98 -11.24 -16.61
CA ASP A 79 12.03 -11.56 -17.57
C ASP A 79 11.48 -12.53 -18.63
N LEU A 80 11.01 -11.99 -19.76
CA LEU A 80 10.35 -12.80 -20.77
C LEU A 80 11.32 -13.81 -21.44
N ASP A 81 12.58 -13.41 -21.65
CA ASP A 81 13.60 -14.24 -22.31
C ASP A 81 13.91 -15.51 -21.50
N PHE A 82 13.93 -15.39 -20.17
CA PHE A 82 14.07 -16.55 -19.28
C PHE A 82 12.90 -17.52 -19.44
N TYR A 83 11.66 -17.01 -19.47
CA TYR A 83 10.48 -17.86 -19.57
C TYR A 83 10.37 -18.53 -20.93
N ASP A 84 10.70 -17.83 -22.01
CA ASP A 84 10.71 -18.38 -23.37
C ASP A 84 11.71 -19.52 -23.53
N ARG A 85 12.84 -19.45 -22.82
CA ARG A 85 13.89 -20.47 -22.87
C ARG A 85 13.54 -21.73 -22.09
N PHE A 86 12.91 -21.59 -20.93
CA PHE A 86 12.79 -22.68 -19.95
C PHE A 86 11.37 -23.21 -19.73
N PHE A 87 10.34 -22.50 -20.21
CA PHE A 87 8.94 -22.86 -19.99
C PHE A 87 8.18 -23.12 -21.30
N LYS A 88 6.98 -23.68 -21.17
CA LYS A 88 6.09 -23.96 -22.31
C LYS A 88 5.32 -22.69 -22.71
N ALA A 89 4.85 -22.66 -23.95
CA ALA A 89 3.94 -21.61 -24.41
C ALA A 89 2.74 -21.44 -23.44
N GLY A 90 2.45 -20.18 -23.09
CA GLY A 90 1.43 -19.82 -22.11
C GLY A 90 1.94 -19.65 -20.68
N ALA A 91 3.26 -19.69 -20.44
CA ALA A 91 3.84 -19.47 -19.11
C ALA A 91 3.63 -18.05 -18.56
N TYR A 92 3.31 -17.09 -19.42
CA TYR A 92 2.92 -15.73 -19.07
C TYR A 92 1.85 -15.21 -20.04
N GLY A 93 1.00 -14.29 -19.56
CA GLY A 93 -0.09 -13.71 -20.35
C GLY A 93 0.37 -12.66 -21.34
N GLN A 94 -0.46 -12.38 -22.35
CA GLN A 94 -0.16 -11.41 -23.42
C GLN A 94 0.11 -9.99 -22.88
N THR A 95 -0.51 -9.62 -21.77
CA THR A 95 -0.27 -8.35 -21.08
C THR A 95 1.17 -8.22 -20.55
N HIS A 96 1.78 -9.32 -20.09
CA HIS A 96 3.19 -9.32 -19.69
C HIS A 96 4.10 -9.14 -20.91
N ALA A 97 3.77 -9.81 -22.02
CA ALA A 97 4.51 -9.70 -23.29
C ALA A 97 4.53 -8.25 -23.82
N ALA A 98 3.38 -7.57 -23.74
CA ALA A 98 3.21 -6.21 -24.25
C ALA A 98 3.63 -5.12 -23.25
N HIS A 99 4.15 -5.49 -22.06
CA HIS A 99 4.37 -4.53 -20.96
C HIS A 99 5.26 -3.37 -21.38
N MET A 100 6.44 -3.65 -21.94
CA MET A 100 7.42 -2.63 -22.29
C MET A 100 6.90 -1.66 -23.36
N SER A 101 6.22 -2.16 -24.38
CA SER A 101 5.68 -1.32 -25.45
C SER A 101 4.46 -0.50 -25.03
N THR A 102 3.71 -0.94 -24.01
CA THR A 102 2.46 -0.30 -23.58
C THR A 102 2.69 0.77 -22.52
N TRP A 103 3.66 0.56 -21.62
CA TRP A 103 3.81 1.38 -20.41
C TRP A 103 5.10 2.18 -20.31
N HIS A 104 6.10 1.88 -21.14
CA HIS A 104 7.44 2.50 -21.06
C HIS A 104 7.88 3.14 -22.39
N SER A 105 6.90 3.51 -23.22
CA SER A 105 7.06 4.15 -24.52
C SER A 105 6.75 5.64 -24.51
#